data_AF-A0A7I7QG41-F1
#
_entry.id   AF-A0A7I7QG41-F1
#
_cell.length_a   1.000
_cell.length_b   1.000
_cell.length_c   1.000
_cell.angle_alpha   90.00
_cell.angle_beta   90.00
_cell.angle_gamma   90.00
#
_symmetry.space_group_name_H-M   'P 1'
#
loop_
_entity.id
_entity.type
_entity.pdbx_description
1 polymer ?
#
loop_
_entity_poly.entity_id
_entity_poly.type
_entity_poly.pdbx_seq_one_letter_code
_entity_poly.pdbx_strand_id
1 'polypeptide(L)'
;MLSRHADVWSAARDHETFSSAQGLTVNYGDLEMIGLQDNPPFVMQDPPVHTEFRKLVSRGFTPRQVEAVEPKVRQFVVERIKALRARGGGDIVAELFKPLPSMVVAHYLGVPEEDWA
;
A
#
# COMPACT_ATOMS: atom_id res chain seq x y z
N MET A 1 0.55 -24.58 0.26
CA MET A 1 -0.03 -23.57 -0.64
C MET A 1 -1.54 -23.75 -0.66
N LEU A 2 -2.31 -22.70 -0.35
CA LEU A 2 -3.76 -22.68 -0.52
C LEU A 2 -4.08 -21.98 -1.84
N SER A 3 -4.92 -22.57 -2.67
CA SER A 3 -5.24 -22.03 -4.01
C SER A 3 -6.73 -21.94 -4.30
N ARG A 4 -7.59 -22.56 -3.46
CA ARG A 4 -9.04 -22.42 -3.58
C ARG A 4 -9.49 -21.16 -2.85
N HIS A 5 -10.45 -20.46 -3.43
CA HIS A 5 -11.04 -19.25 -2.84
C HIS A 5 -11.50 -19.48 -1.39
N ALA A 6 -12.24 -20.57 -1.14
CA ALA A 6 -12.77 -20.86 0.19
C ALA A 6 -11.65 -21.02 1.25
N ASP A 7 -10.57 -21.69 0.89
CA ASP A 7 -9.46 -21.94 1.80
C ASP A 7 -8.69 -20.64 2.10
N VAL A 8 -8.41 -19.84 1.07
CA VAL A 8 -7.74 -18.54 1.21
C VAL A 8 -8.58 -17.57 2.05
N TRP A 9 -9.88 -17.51 1.78
CA TRP A 9 -10.80 -16.62 2.52
C TRP A 9 -10.86 -16.98 4.00
N SER A 10 -10.99 -18.28 4.32
CA SER A 10 -11.01 -18.74 5.71
C SER A 10 -9.70 -18.45 6.41
N ALA A 11 -8.56 -18.78 5.78
CA ALA A 11 -7.24 -18.55 6.36
C ALA A 11 -6.94 -17.06 6.59
N ALA A 12 -7.28 -16.20 5.64
CA ALA A 12 -7.05 -14.76 5.75
C ALA A 12 -7.86 -14.09 6.89
N ARG A 13 -8.95 -14.71 7.34
CA ARG A 13 -9.78 -14.22 8.45
C ARG A 13 -9.37 -14.79 9.80
N ASP A 14 -8.80 -15.99 9.82
CA ASP A 14 -8.40 -16.72 11.02
C ASP A 14 -6.94 -16.41 11.37
N HIS A 15 -6.70 -15.20 11.90
CA HIS A 15 -5.37 -14.78 12.34
C HIS A 15 -4.87 -15.53 13.59
N GLU A 16 -5.75 -16.22 14.33
CA GLU A 16 -5.35 -17.05 15.47
C GLU A 16 -4.63 -18.31 14.99
N THR A 17 -5.11 -18.93 13.91
CA THR A 17 -4.45 -20.08 13.28
C THR A 17 -3.34 -19.65 12.31
N PHE A 18 -3.55 -18.60 11.52
CA PHE A 18 -2.64 -18.11 10.48
C PHE A 18 -2.06 -16.75 10.86
N SER A 19 -1.10 -16.78 11.79
CA SER A 19 -0.39 -15.60 12.29
C SER A 19 0.39 -14.85 11.21
N SER A 20 0.42 -13.52 11.30
CA SER A 20 1.26 -12.65 10.46
C SER A 20 2.62 -12.32 11.12
N ALA A 21 2.81 -12.68 12.39
CA ALA A 21 3.92 -12.24 13.23
C ALA A 21 5.28 -12.87 12.91
N GLN A 22 5.34 -13.79 11.95
CA GLN A 22 6.58 -14.48 11.53
C GLN A 22 7.06 -14.06 10.14
N GLY A 23 6.42 -13.07 9.53
CA GLY A 23 6.70 -12.62 8.16
C GLY A 23 5.62 -13.05 7.17
N LEU A 24 5.72 -12.53 5.94
CA LEU A 24 4.68 -12.67 4.90
C LEU A 24 5.20 -13.40 3.65
N THR A 25 6.47 -13.81 3.66
CA THR A 25 7.06 -14.63 2.59
C THR A 25 7.08 -16.10 3.00
N VAL A 26 7.46 -16.97 2.06
CA VAL A 26 7.66 -18.40 2.34
C VAL A 26 9.00 -18.70 3.00
N ASN A 27 9.85 -17.68 3.18
CA ASN A 27 11.16 -17.84 3.80
C ASN A 27 11.03 -17.80 5.32
N TYR A 28 11.54 -18.84 5.98
CA TYR A 28 11.68 -18.81 7.43
C TYR A 28 12.79 -17.83 7.84
N GLY A 29 12.59 -17.10 8.94
CA GLY A 29 13.53 -16.08 9.40
C GLY A 29 13.51 -14.78 8.58
N ASP A 30 12.44 -14.52 7.82
CA ASP A 30 12.30 -13.33 6.96
C ASP A 30 12.53 -12.02 7.74
N LEU A 31 11.92 -11.90 8.93
CA LEU A 31 12.07 -10.74 9.81
C LEU A 31 13.53 -10.49 10.25
N GLU A 32 14.27 -11.55 10.54
CA GLU A 32 15.69 -11.45 10.90
C GLU A 32 16.53 -11.05 9.68
N MET A 33 16.25 -11.65 8.52
CA MET A 33 16.94 -11.36 7.26
C MET A 33 16.81 -9.89 6.84
N ILE A 34 15.65 -9.28 7.07
CA ILE A 34 15.39 -7.86 6.77
C ILE A 34 15.66 -6.92 7.94
N GLY A 35 16.09 -7.44 9.11
CA GLY A 35 16.45 -6.66 10.29
C GLY A 35 15.27 -5.95 10.98
N LEU A 36 14.07 -6.54 10.94
CA LEU A 36 12.84 -5.95 11.50
C LEU A 36 12.28 -6.75 12.69
N GLN A 37 13.03 -7.70 13.25
CA GLN A 37 12.58 -8.54 14.37
C GLN A 37 12.21 -7.74 15.63
N ASP A 38 12.93 -6.65 15.92
CA ASP A 38 12.75 -5.86 17.15
C ASP A 38 11.56 -4.88 17.05
N ASN A 39 11.20 -4.49 15.83
CA ASN A 39 10.08 -3.59 15.56
C ASN A 39 9.41 -3.96 14.22
N PRO A 40 8.65 -5.07 14.20
CA PRO A 40 8.04 -5.55 12.98
C PRO A 40 7.01 -4.52 12.47
N PRO A 41 6.93 -4.31 11.15
CA PRO A 41 5.95 -3.41 10.57
C PRO A 41 4.54 -3.88 10.94
N PHE A 42 3.61 -2.94 11.02
CA PHE A 42 2.23 -3.21 11.47
C PHE A 42 1.51 -4.34 10.70
N VAL A 43 1.86 -4.59 9.44
CA VAL A 43 1.31 -5.70 8.64
C VAL A 43 1.80 -7.09 9.09
N MET A 44 2.86 -7.16 9.89
CA MET A 44 3.47 -8.37 10.47
C MET A 44 3.21 -8.45 11.98
N GLN A 45 2.05 -7.98 12.43
CA GLN A 45 1.62 -8.03 13.82
C GLN A 45 0.24 -8.67 13.91
N ASP A 46 -0.02 -9.43 14.96
CA ASP A 46 -1.35 -9.97 15.27
C ASP A 46 -2.06 -9.13 16.34
N PRO A 47 -3.39 -9.22 16.47
CA PRO A 47 -4.10 -8.73 17.65
C PRO A 47 -3.50 -9.32 18.95
N PRO A 48 -3.46 -8.55 20.06
CA PRO A 48 -4.01 -7.19 20.22
C PRO A 48 -3.07 -6.05 19.79
N VAL A 49 -1.78 -6.31 19.54
CA VAL A 49 -0.78 -5.26 19.22
C VAL A 49 -1.17 -4.55 17.92
N HIS A 50 -1.52 -5.32 16.89
CA HIS A 50 -2.07 -4.79 15.64
C HIS A 50 -3.32 -3.93 15.87
N THR A 51 -4.23 -4.35 16.75
CA THR A 51 -5.52 -3.65 16.94
C THR A 51 -5.35 -2.19 17.34
N GLU A 52 -4.43 -1.90 18.27
CA GLU A 52 -4.20 -0.53 18.73
C GLU A 52 -3.56 0.35 17.66
N PHE A 53 -2.54 -0.16 16.96
CA PHE A 53 -1.90 0.59 15.87
C PHE A 53 -2.88 0.85 14.72
N ARG A 54 -3.68 -0.17 14.34
CA ARG A 54 -4.71 -0.05 13.30
C ARG A 54 -5.71 1.05 13.63
N LYS A 55 -6.14 1.14 14.89
CA LYS A 55 -7.11 2.14 15.35
C LYS A 55 -6.61 3.56 15.20
N LEU A 56 -5.31 3.80 15.39
CA LEU A 56 -4.69 5.11 15.21
C LEU A 56 -4.55 5.45 13.72
N VAL A 57 -3.95 4.56 12.94
CA VAL A 57 -3.67 4.80 11.52
C VAL A 57 -4.95 4.93 10.69
N SER A 58 -6.00 4.16 11.00
CA SER A 58 -7.27 4.20 10.24
C SER A 58 -7.93 5.58 10.22
N ARG A 59 -7.60 6.48 11.15
CA ARG A 59 -8.09 7.88 11.14
C ARG A 59 -7.60 8.67 9.92
N GLY A 60 -6.45 8.30 9.37
CA GLY A 60 -5.90 8.83 8.12
C GLY A 60 -6.43 8.15 6.86
N PHE A 61 -7.22 7.08 6.98
CA PHE A 61 -7.76 6.32 5.83
C PHE A 61 -9.29 6.42 5.79
N THR A 62 -9.77 7.64 5.56
CA THR A 62 -11.22 7.94 5.47
C THR A 62 -11.61 8.28 4.02
N PRO A 63 -12.90 8.16 3.65
CA PRO A 63 -13.38 8.57 2.32
C PRO A 63 -12.97 10.00 1.94
N ARG A 64 -12.97 10.92 2.91
CA ARG A 64 -12.55 12.31 2.74
C ARG A 64 -11.12 12.45 2.22
N GLN A 65 -10.19 11.57 2.62
CA GLN A 65 -8.81 11.61 2.14
C GLN A 65 -8.72 11.18 0.66
N VAL A 66 -9.54 10.20 0.25
CA VAL A 66 -9.63 9.80 -1.16
C VAL A 66 -10.19 10.94 -2.01
N GLU A 67 -11.29 11.56 -1.55
CA GLU A 67 -11.91 12.70 -2.24
C GLU A 67 -10.97 13.90 -2.36
N ALA A 68 -10.14 14.14 -1.33
CA ALA A 68 -9.18 15.25 -1.34
C ALA A 68 -8.07 15.07 -2.39
N VAL A 69 -7.59 13.84 -2.61
CA VAL A 69 -6.49 13.56 -3.56
C VAL A 69 -6.97 13.33 -5.01
N GLU A 70 -8.23 12.93 -5.21
CA GLU A 70 -8.78 12.60 -6.53
C GLU A 70 -8.55 13.70 -7.60
N PRO A 71 -8.81 15.00 -7.34
CA PRO A 71 -8.63 16.04 -8.36
C PRO A 71 -7.18 16.11 -8.86
N LYS A 72 -6.19 15.97 -7.96
CA LYS A 72 -4.77 15.99 -8.30
C LYS A 72 -4.37 14.75 -9.09
N VAL A 73 -4.85 13.57 -8.67
CA VAL A 73 -4.67 12.31 -9.41
C VAL A 73 -5.21 12.45 -10.84
N ARG A 74 -6.44 12.97 -10.99
CA ARG A 74 -7.08 13.16 -12.28
C ARG A 74 -6.29 14.14 -13.15
N GLN A 75 -5.83 15.25 -12.59
CA GLN A 75 -5.00 16.22 -13.30
C GLN A 75 -3.73 15.55 -13.85
N PHE A 76 -2.98 14.85 -13.00
CA PHE A 76 -1.75 14.16 -13.38
C PHE A 76 -2.00 13.13 -14.49
N VAL A 77 -3.03 12.29 -14.34
CA VAL A 77 -3.42 11.30 -15.33
C VAL A 77 -3.73 11.97 -16.69
N VAL A 78 -4.53 13.03 -16.69
CA VAL A 78 -4.90 13.74 -17.93
C VAL A 78 -3.68 14.36 -18.61
N GLU A 79 -2.76 14.96 -17.85
CA GLU A 79 -1.53 15.55 -18.38
C GLU A 79 -0.65 14.50 -19.06
N ARG A 80 -0.39 13.37 -18.39
CA ARG A 80 0.46 12.29 -18.93
C ARG A 80 -0.18 11.61 -20.15
N ILE A 81 -1.49 11.35 -20.11
CA ILE A 81 -2.22 10.77 -21.25
C ILE A 81 -2.19 11.72 -22.46
N LYS A 82 -2.39 13.03 -22.25
CA LYS A 82 -2.31 14.02 -23.34
C LYS A 82 -0.91 14.04 -23.96
N ALA A 83 0.14 14.01 -23.14
CA ALA A 83 1.52 14.01 -23.62
C ALA A 83 1.86 12.73 -24.42
N LEU A 84 1.49 11.56 -23.92
CA LEU A 84 1.64 10.29 -24.62
C LEU A 84 0.90 10.28 -25.95
N ARG A 85 -0.37 10.72 -25.95
CA ARG A 85 -1.19 10.81 -27.16
C ARG A 85 -0.55 11.73 -28.21
N ALA A 86 -0.04 12.89 -27.80
CA ALA A 86 0.57 13.86 -28.71
C ALA A 86 1.82 13.30 -29.42
N ARG A 87 2.54 12.37 -28.79
CA ARG A 87 3.70 11.68 -29.37
C ARG A 87 3.35 10.39 -30.12
N GLY A 88 2.08 10.00 -30.14
CA GLY A 88 1.63 8.73 -30.73
C GLY A 88 1.93 7.50 -29.88
N GLY A 89 2.28 7.67 -28.59
CA GLY A 89 2.62 6.59 -27.67
C GLY A 89 3.80 6.92 -26.76
N GLY A 90 4.28 5.89 -26.06
CA GLY A 90 5.40 5.96 -25.12
C GLY A 90 5.30 4.88 -24.04
N ASP A 91 6.18 4.96 -23.05
CA ASP A 91 6.16 4.05 -21.91
C ASP A 91 5.18 4.56 -20.84
N ILE A 92 3.96 4.05 -20.87
CA ILE A 92 2.92 4.43 -19.90
C ILE A 92 3.28 4.03 -18.46
N VAL A 93 4.13 3.01 -18.26
CA VAL A 93 4.55 2.60 -16.93
C VAL A 93 5.47 3.67 -16.35
N ALA A 94 6.54 4.01 -17.07
CA ALA A 94 7.50 5.01 -16.62
C ALA A 94 6.85 6.40 -16.47
N GLU A 95 5.95 6.76 -17.40
CA GLU A 95 5.42 8.12 -17.47
C GLU A 95 4.18 8.37 -16.61
N LEU A 96 3.38 7.34 -16.31
CA LEU A 96 2.13 7.46 -15.57
C LEU A 96 2.01 6.46 -14.42
N PHE A 97 2.08 5.16 -14.68
CA PHE A 97 1.72 4.16 -13.65
C PHE A 97 2.71 4.06 -12.50
N LYS A 98 3.99 4.35 -12.73
CA LYS A 98 5.02 4.37 -11.69
C LYS A 98 4.93 5.63 -10.81
N PRO A 99 4.86 6.86 -11.34
CA PRO A 99 4.80 8.06 -10.50
C PRO A 99 3.44 8.27 -9.82
N LEU A 100 2.33 7.82 -10.42
CA LEU A 100 0.99 8.09 -9.90
C LEU A 100 0.75 7.55 -8.47
N PRO A 101 1.06 6.29 -8.14
CA PRO A 101 0.90 5.77 -6.78
C PRO A 101 1.79 6.47 -5.76
N SER A 102 2.99 6.91 -6.15
CA SER A 102 3.90 7.65 -5.25
C SER A 102 3.26 8.94 -4.74
N MET A 103 2.60 9.70 -5.62
CA MET A 103 1.86 10.91 -5.24
C MET A 103 0.72 10.61 -4.25
N VAL A 104 -0.01 9.51 -4.47
CA VAL A 104 -1.09 9.09 -3.56
C VAL A 104 -0.52 8.70 -2.20
N VAL A 105 0.59 7.96 -2.15
CA VAL A 105 1.26 7.63 -0.89
C VAL A 105 1.76 8.88 -0.17
N ALA A 106 2.38 9.81 -0.89
CA ALA A 106 2.85 11.09 -0.33
C ALA A 106 1.71 11.88 0.34
N HIS A 107 0.54 11.92 -0.30
CA HIS A 107 -0.68 12.50 0.28
C HIS A 107 -1.07 11.84 1.61
N TYR A 108 -1.14 10.51 1.65
CA TYR A 108 -1.51 9.78 2.87
C TYR A 108 -0.46 9.87 3.99
N LEU A 109 0.79 10.14 3.65
CA LEU A 109 1.86 10.40 4.61
C LEU A 109 1.91 11.86 5.07
N GLY A 110 1.08 12.75 4.50
CA GLY A 110 1.05 14.17 4.83
C GLY A 110 2.27 14.94 4.33
N VAL A 111 2.93 14.45 3.28
CA VAL A 111 4.07 15.12 2.65
C VAL A 111 3.57 16.37 1.90
N PRO A 112 4.21 17.54 2.05
CA PRO A 112 3.88 18.74 1.26
C PRO A 112 4.00 18.50 -0.25
N GLU A 113 3.12 19.11 -1.05
CA GLU A 113 3.07 18.85 -2.51
C GLU A 113 4.37 19.19 -3.22
N GLU A 114 5.11 20.19 -2.74
CA GLU A 114 6.43 20.58 -3.26
C GLU A 114 7.49 19.47 -3.18
N ASP A 115 7.29 18.47 -2.30
CA ASP A 115 8.19 17.35 -2.08
C ASP A 115 7.72 16.06 -2.78
N TRP A 116 6.66 16.12 -3.59
CA TRP A 116 6.16 14.98 -4.37
C TRP A 116 7.00 14.82 -5.66
N ALA A 117 8.24 14.37 -5.52
CA ALA A 117 9.15 14.11 -6.64
C ALA A 117 8.85 12.79 -7.37
#